data_AF-A0A3L7P7G3-F1
#
_entry.id   AF-A0A3L7P7G3-F1
#
_cell.length_a   1.000
_cell.length_b   1.000
_cell.length_c   1.000
_cell.angle_alpha   90.00
_cell.angle_beta   90.00
_cell.angle_gamma   90.00
#
_symmetry.space_group_name_H-M   'P 1'
#
loop_
_entity.id
_entity.type
_entity.pdbx_description
1 polymer ?
#
loop_
_entity_poly.entity_id
_entity_poly.type
_entity_poly.pdbx_seq_one_letter_code
_entity_poly.pdbx_strand_id
1 'polypeptide(L)'
;MAVFPDKNPPALIGYYLGVVSLIPVVGLPFSVAAIICGFMGLSRARSAPSVAGKGHAITAIIMGSIWPIGILVFLVFYLLTKAGR
;
A
#
# COMPACT_ATOMS: atom_id res chain seq x y z
N MET A 1 13.42 -9.76 13.15
CA MET A 1 12.42 -9.58 12.07
C MET A 1 13.04 -10.13 10.79
N ALA A 2 12.41 -11.07 10.10
CA ALA A 2 12.88 -11.42 8.76
C ALA A 2 12.62 -10.21 7.85
N VAL A 3 13.69 -9.64 7.30
CA VAL A 3 13.61 -8.50 6.38
C VAL A 3 12.92 -8.91 5.08
N PHE A 4 13.07 -10.17 4.67
CA PHE A 4 12.40 -10.76 3.50
C PHE A 4 11.45 -11.87 3.94
N PRO A 5 10.11 -11.65 3.90
CA PRO A 5 9.14 -12.68 4.20
C PRO A 5 8.90 -13.60 2.97
N ASP A 6 9.84 -14.51 2.73
CA ASP A 6 9.81 -15.54 1.68
C ASP A 6 8.55 -16.44 1.75
N LYS A 7 8.13 -16.78 2.97
CA LYS A 7 6.94 -17.61 3.24
C LYS A 7 5.63 -16.82 3.24
N ASN A 8 5.67 -15.51 2.97
CA ASN A 8 4.49 -14.67 2.88
C ASN A 8 4.51 -13.76 1.62
N PRO A 9 4.38 -14.35 0.41
CA PRO A 9 4.37 -13.59 -0.83
C PRO A 9 3.35 -12.43 -0.87
N PRO A 10 2.11 -12.56 -0.34
CA PRO A 10 1.17 -11.45 -0.32
C PRO A 10 1.66 -10.25 0.50
N ALA A 11 2.34 -10.47 1.63
CA ALA A 11 2.91 -9.37 2.40
C ALA A 11 4.03 -8.65 1.63
N LEU A 12 4.88 -9.40 0.92
CA LEU A 12 5.97 -8.85 0.12
C LEU A 12 5.45 -8.08 -1.11
N ILE A 13 4.54 -8.69 -1.87
CA ILE A 13 3.91 -8.07 -3.05
C ILE A 13 3.13 -6.83 -2.60
N GLY A 14 2.34 -6.93 -1.53
CA GLY A 14 1.59 -5.81 -0.98
C GLY A 14 2.50 -4.65 -0.60
N TYR A 15 3.66 -4.92 -0.01
CA TYR A 15 4.64 -3.88 0.32
C TYR A 15 5.15 -3.17 -0.94
N TYR A 16 5.60 -3.91 -1.96
CA TYR A 16 6.08 -3.30 -3.20
C TYR A 16 4.99 -2.52 -3.94
N LEU A 17 3.76 -3.04 -3.97
CA LEU A 17 2.61 -2.34 -4.52
C LEU A 17 2.28 -1.08 -3.72
N GLY A 18 2.41 -1.12 -2.39
CA GLY A 18 2.26 0.03 -1.51
C GLY A 18 3.30 1.12 -1.84
N VAL A 19 4.56 0.74 -2.05
CA VAL A 19 5.61 1.67 -2.48
C VAL A 19 5.34 2.25 -3.87
N VAL A 20 4.95 1.41 -4.85
CA VAL A 20 4.61 1.88 -6.21
C VAL A 20 3.37 2.77 -6.20
N SER A 21 2.43 2.53 -5.28
CA SER A 21 1.25 3.37 -5.11
C SER A 21 1.58 4.80 -4.70
N LEU A 22 2.83 5.06 -4.28
CA LEU A 22 3.29 6.41 -3.99
C LEU A 22 3.43 7.31 -5.23
N ILE A 23 3.51 6.73 -6.41
CA ILE A 23 3.64 7.49 -7.66
C ILE A 23 2.30 8.19 -7.95
N PRO A 24 2.26 9.53 -8.08
CA PRO A 24 1.02 10.24 -8.39
C PRO A 24 0.36 9.73 -9.67
N VAL A 25 -0.97 9.64 -9.67
CA VAL A 25 -1.81 9.18 -10.80
C VAL A 25 -1.61 7.69 -11.16
N VAL A 26 -0.40 7.29 -11.53
CA VAL A 26 -0.05 5.92 -11.93
C VAL A 26 -0.13 4.93 -10.76
N GLY A 27 0.13 5.40 -9.54
CA GLY A 27 0.08 4.59 -8.31
C GLY A 27 -1.32 4.24 -7.82
N LEU A 28 -2.37 4.95 -8.28
CA LEU A 28 -3.73 4.80 -7.76
C LEU A 28 -4.30 3.39 -7.93
N PRO A 29 -4.18 2.72 -9.09
CA PRO A 29 -4.65 1.33 -9.23
C PRO A 29 -3.91 0.35 -8.31
N PHE A 30 -2.62 0.61 -8.06
CA PHE A 30 -1.79 -0.25 -7.21
C PHE A 30 -2.12 -0.09 -5.72
N SER A 31 -2.74 1.01 -5.30
CA SER A 31 -3.17 1.22 -3.92
C SER A 31 -4.19 0.17 -3.44
N VAL A 32 -5.19 -0.14 -4.27
CA VAL A 32 -6.21 -1.15 -3.97
C VAL A 32 -5.57 -2.53 -3.87
N ALA A 33 -4.69 -2.86 -4.82
CA ALA A 33 -3.97 -4.12 -4.83
C ALA A 33 -3.03 -4.28 -3.62
N ALA A 34 -2.38 -3.19 -3.17
CA ALA A 34 -1.55 -3.15 -1.98
C ALA A 34 -2.35 -3.43 -0.71
N ILE A 35 -3.55 -2.84 -0.57
CA ILE A 35 -4.44 -3.06 0.57
C ILE A 35 -4.88 -4.53 0.63
N ILE A 36 -5.35 -5.09 -0.48
CA ILE A 36 -5.82 -6.48 -0.56
C ILE A 36 -4.68 -7.43 -0.18
N CYS A 37 -3.51 -7.28 -0.81
CA CYS A 37 -2.33 -8.09 -0.51
C CYS A 37 -1.86 -7.92 0.94
N GLY A 38 -1.96 -6.71 1.49
CA GLY A 38 -1.68 -6.42 2.89
C GLY A 38 -2.59 -7.19 3.85
N PHE A 39 -3.91 -7.20 3.63
CA PHE A 39 -4.82 -8.00 4.45
C PHE A 39 -4.58 -9.50 4.34
N MET A 40 -4.33 -10.01 3.12
CA MET A 40 -3.97 -11.41 2.90
C MET A 40 -2.67 -11.78 3.63
N GLY A 41 -1.65 -10.92 3.55
CA GLY A 41 -0.37 -11.11 4.20
C GLY A 41 -0.48 -11.08 5.73
N LEU A 42 -1.31 -10.17 6.26
CA LEU A 42 -1.57 -10.08 7.70
C LEU A 42 -2.32 -11.32 8.21
N SER A 43 -3.31 -11.80 7.45
CA SER A 43 -4.05 -13.02 7.77
C SER A 43 -3.11 -14.23 7.85
N ARG A 44 -2.26 -14.43 6.83
CA ARG A 44 -1.26 -15.53 6.83
C ARG A 44 -0.30 -15.46 8.01
N ALA A 45 0.21 -14.27 8.35
CA ALA A 45 1.11 -14.08 9.48
C ALA A 45 0.42 -14.20 10.85
N ARG A 46 -0.93 -14.14 10.91
CA ARG A 46 -1.71 -14.44 12.11
C ARG A 46 -1.98 -15.93 12.26
N SER A 47 -2.33 -16.62 11.16
CA SER A 47 -2.62 -18.06 11.17
C SER A 47 -1.39 -18.93 11.40
N ALA A 48 -0.20 -18.47 11.02
CA ALA A 48 1.06 -19.18 11.26
C ALA A 48 2.09 -18.23 11.88
N PRO A 49 2.30 -18.25 13.22
CA PRO A 49 3.23 -17.34 13.89
C PRO A 49 4.70 -17.46 13.44
N SER A 50 5.07 -18.60 12.85
CA SER A 50 6.40 -18.83 12.24
C SER A 50 6.57 -18.11 10.90
N VAL A 51 5.50 -17.60 10.29
CA VAL A 51 5.51 -16.85 9.04
C VAL A 51 5.71 -15.36 9.35
N ALA A 52 6.85 -14.82 8.93
CA ALA A 52 7.14 -13.40 9.03
C ALA A 52 6.30 -12.55 8.04
N GLY A 53 6.40 -11.23 8.13
CA GLY A 53 5.76 -10.31 7.17
C GLY A 53 4.64 -9.45 7.73
N LYS A 54 4.33 -9.49 9.05
CA LYS A 54 3.36 -8.57 9.68
C LYS A 54 3.68 -7.10 9.41
N GLY A 55 4.96 -6.71 9.54
CA GLY A 55 5.41 -5.35 9.24
C GLY A 55 5.12 -4.95 7.79
N HIS A 56 5.54 -5.78 6.83
CA HIS A 56 5.31 -5.54 5.40
C HIS A 56 3.82 -5.45 5.05
N ALA A 57 3.00 -6.33 5.63
CA ALA A 57 1.55 -6.32 5.46
C ALA A 57 0.89 -5.04 6.01
N ILE A 58 1.30 -4.58 7.20
CA ILE A 58 0.81 -3.32 7.79
C ILE A 58 1.26 -2.13 6.95
N THR A 59 2.52 -2.09 6.53
CA THR A 59 3.04 -1.04 5.65
C THR A 59 2.26 -0.97 4.33
N ALA A 60 1.97 -2.11 3.71
CA ALA A 60 1.15 -2.18 2.49
C ALA A 60 -0.23 -1.53 2.68
N ILE A 61 -0.92 -1.85 3.79
CA ILE A 61 -2.24 -1.30 4.11
C ILE A 61 -2.17 0.21 4.33
N ILE A 62 -1.22 0.68 5.14
CA ILE A 62 -1.08 2.11 5.47
C ILE A 62 -0.77 2.91 4.20
N MET A 63 0.23 2.48 3.42
CA MET A 63 0.66 3.17 2.21
C MET A 63 -0.45 3.18 1.16
N GLY A 64 -1.13 2.06 0.95
CA GLY A 64 -2.25 1.97 0.03
C GLY A 64 -3.49 2.76 0.47
N SER A 65 -3.61 3.16 1.74
CA SER A 65 -4.79 3.88 2.25
C SER A 65 -4.59 5.40 2.34
N ILE A 66 -3.49 5.85 2.94
CA ILE A 66 -3.32 7.28 3.29
C ILE A 66 -2.83 8.10 2.09
N TRP A 67 -1.93 7.53 1.30
CA TRP A 67 -1.26 8.26 0.24
C TRP A 67 -2.14 8.62 -0.98
N PRO A 68 -3.02 7.73 -1.47
CA PRO A 68 -3.93 8.06 -2.57
C PRO A 68 -4.86 9.23 -2.24
N ILE A 69 -5.29 9.33 -0.97
CA ILE A 69 -6.14 10.42 -0.49
C ILE A 69 -5.37 11.75 -0.57
N GLY A 70 -4.12 11.76 -0.10
CA GLY A 70 -3.26 12.95 -0.18
C GLY A 70 -3.02 13.42 -1.62
N ILE A 71 -2.73 12.51 -2.55
CA ILE A 71 -2.61 12.83 -3.99
C ILE A 71 -3.92 13.40 -4.53
N LEU A 72 -5.05 12.79 -4.21
CA LEU A 72 -6.35 13.22 -4.74
C LEU A 72 -6.71 14.63 -4.25
N VAL A 73 -6.52 14.91 -2.96
CA VAL A 73 -6.74 16.25 -2.38
C VAL A 73 -5.82 17.29 -3.03
N PHE A 74 -4.54 16.98 -3.17
CA PHE A 74 -3.58 17.87 -3.82
C PHE A 74 -3.96 18.14 -5.28
N LEU A 75 -4.32 17.10 -6.03
CA LEU A 75 -4.72 17.21 -7.44
C LEU A 75 -5.97 18.08 -7.58
N VAL A 76 -6.99 17.86 -6.76
CA VAL A 76 -8.23 18.66 -6.76
C VAL A 76 -7.91 20.13 -6.43
N PHE A 77 -7.15 20.38 -5.37
CA PHE A 77 -6.74 21.74 -5.00
C PHE A 77 -5.98 22.44 -6.13
N TYR A 78 -4.99 21.76 -6.73
CA TYR A 78 -4.24 22.28 -7.86
C TYR A 78 -5.16 22.64 -9.04
N LEU A 79 -6.08 21.76 -9.42
CA LEU A 79 -7.03 22.00 -10.51
C LEU A 79 -7.95 23.18 -10.21
N LEU A 80 -8.45 23.33 -8.97
CA LEU A 80 -9.28 24.47 -8.56
C LEU A 80 -8.51 25.80 -8.65
N THR A 81 -7.26 25.84 -8.21
CA THR A 81 -6.43 27.06 -8.30
C THR A 81 -6.09 27.45 -9.75
N LYS A 82 -6.01 26.47 -10.65
CA LYS A 82 -5.77 26.72 -12.06
C LYS A 82 -7.05 27.10 -12.81
N ALA A 83 -8.20 26.54 -12.44
CA ALA A 83 -9.49 26.84 -13.07
C ALA A 83 -10.03 28.24 -12.71
N GLY A 84 -9.59 28.82 -11.58
CA GLY A 84 -9.91 30.19 -11.17
C GLY A 84 -9.00 31.27 -11.76
N ARG A 85 -8.04 30.92 -12.62
CA ARG A 85 -7.20 31.83 -13.41
C ARG A 85 -7.58 31.74 -14.88
#